data_AF-A0A3Q8VKS1-F1
#
_entry.id   AF-A0A3Q8VKS1-F1
#
_cell.length_a   1.000
_cell.length_b   1.000
_cell.length_c   1.000
_cell.angle_alpha   90.00
_cell.angle_beta   90.00
_cell.angle_gamma   90.00
#
_symmetry.space_group_name_H-M   'P 1'
#
loop_
_entity.id
_entity.type
_entity.pdbx_description
1 polymer ?
#
loop_
_entity_poly.entity_id
_entity_poly.type
_entity_poly.pdbx_seq_one_letter_code
_entity_poly.pdbx_strand_id
1 'polypeptide(L)'
;LLQYQVEELNEFAIAKGEFESIEAEHKKLANSTALIELCRSQLHILQESDDGSVESLLNTSISQGQDLENYDPELGNVVSMLNDALIQVQESSSELERYLDGLELDPEYFAHLEQRISKAMQLARKHQVSGEELYSYHQTLLAELEDLGSDDDKLDDIKQELQASRDAYLQHAKKLSQSRSRYAKELDKQVTHSIHELNMPKGKFNIAVNFN
;
A
#
# COMPACT_ATOMS: atom_id res chain seq x y z
N LEU A 1 -7.05 -6.44 13.50
CA LEU A 1 -6.76 -5.13 12.87
C LEU A 1 -5.61 -5.26 11.87
N LEU A 2 -4.45 -5.78 12.31
CA LEU A 2 -3.28 -6.02 11.45
C LEU A 2 -3.58 -6.92 10.23
N GLN A 3 -4.29 -8.03 10.42
CA GLN A 3 -4.66 -8.94 9.33
C GLN A 3 -5.45 -8.25 8.21
N TYR A 4 -6.40 -7.38 8.57
CA TYR A 4 -7.19 -6.61 7.60
C TYR A 4 -6.32 -5.59 6.83
N GLN A 5 -5.34 -4.97 7.50
CA GLN A 5 -4.38 -4.06 6.86
C GLN A 5 -3.50 -4.80 5.84
N VAL A 6 -3.04 -6.00 6.19
CA VAL A 6 -2.24 -6.86 5.32
C VAL A 6 -3.08 -7.36 4.12
N GLU A 7 -4.32 -7.80 4.34
CA GLU A 7 -5.21 -8.23 3.26
C GLU A 7 -5.47 -7.12 2.23
N GLU A 8 -5.73 -5.89 2.68
CA GLU A 8 -5.94 -4.75 1.78
C GLU A 8 -4.70 -4.41 0.94
N LEU A 9 -3.51 -4.45 1.54
CA LEU A 9 -2.25 -4.21 0.84
C LEU A 9 -1.86 -5.38 -0.08
N ASN A 10 -2.22 -6.61 0.28
CA ASN A 10 -2.08 -7.79 -0.58
C ASN A 10 -2.98 -7.71 -1.80
N GLU A 11 -4.22 -7.24 -1.67
CA GLU A 11 -5.12 -7.02 -2.81
C GLU A 11 -4.58 -5.94 -3.75
N PHE A 12 -3.92 -4.91 -3.22
CA PHE A 12 -3.29 -3.90 -4.06
C PHE A 12 -2.02 -4.40 -4.74
N ALA A 13 -1.27 -5.30 -4.09
CA ALA A 13 -0.09 -5.98 -4.62
C ALA A 13 0.93 -5.00 -5.22
N ILE A 14 1.28 -3.94 -4.50
CA ILE A 14 2.33 -3.01 -4.94
C ILE A 14 3.69 -3.71 -4.93
N ALA A 15 4.45 -3.56 -6.01
CA ALA A 15 5.81 -4.07 -6.13
C ALA A 15 6.86 -3.04 -5.65
N LYS A 16 8.07 -3.55 -5.37
CA LYS A 16 9.21 -2.72 -4.98
C LYS A 16 9.58 -1.76 -6.11
N GLY A 17 9.61 -0.46 -5.84
CA GLY A 17 9.96 0.56 -6.83
C GLY A 17 8.86 0.85 -7.86
N GLU A 18 7.68 0.23 -7.71
CA GLU A 18 6.57 0.45 -8.66
C GLU A 18 6.07 1.88 -8.60
N PHE A 19 5.91 2.44 -7.38
CA PHE A 19 5.35 3.79 -7.19
C PHE A 19 6.18 4.85 -7.91
N GLU A 20 7.50 4.81 -7.75
CA GLU A 20 8.43 5.74 -8.38
C GLU A 20 8.41 5.61 -9.91
N SER A 21 8.30 4.38 -10.40
CA SER A 21 8.20 4.12 -11.85
C SER A 21 6.91 4.69 -12.43
N ILE A 22 5.75 4.39 -11.83
CA ILE A 22 4.47 4.87 -12.33
C ILE A 22 4.34 6.39 -12.16
N GLU A 23 4.91 6.98 -11.13
CA GLU A 23 4.90 8.44 -10.94
C GLU A 23 5.74 9.16 -12.00
N ALA A 24 6.94 8.63 -12.32
CA ALA A 24 7.79 9.18 -13.37
C ALA A 24 7.10 9.10 -14.74
N GLU A 25 6.44 7.99 -15.03
CA GLU A 25 5.66 7.78 -16.25
C GLU A 25 4.44 8.70 -16.32
N HIS A 26 3.71 8.85 -15.20
CA HIS A 26 2.57 9.76 -15.09
C HIS A 26 2.98 11.18 -15.42
N LYS A 27 4.09 11.64 -14.85
CA LYS A 27 4.60 13.00 -15.10
C LYS A 27 4.92 13.21 -16.58
N LYS A 28 5.49 12.21 -17.25
CA LYS A 28 5.79 12.27 -18.69
C LYS A 28 4.51 12.34 -19.53
N LEU A 29 3.53 11.51 -19.22
CA LEU A 29 2.25 11.47 -19.93
C LEU A 29 1.42 12.73 -19.66
N ALA A 30 1.32 13.19 -18.41
CA ALA A 30 0.58 14.39 -18.03
C ALA A 30 1.10 15.65 -18.76
N ASN A 31 2.42 15.79 -18.90
CA ASN A 31 3.00 16.86 -19.70
C ASN A 31 2.58 16.78 -21.18
N SER A 32 2.48 15.56 -21.71
CA SER A 32 2.07 15.31 -23.10
C SER A 32 0.58 15.59 -23.29
N THR A 33 -0.27 15.22 -22.32
CA THR A 33 -1.70 15.55 -22.31
C THR A 33 -1.94 17.06 -22.26
N ALA A 34 -1.23 17.78 -21.37
CA ALA A 34 -1.32 19.24 -21.29
C ALA A 34 -0.89 19.91 -22.61
N LEU A 35 0.15 19.38 -23.26
CA LEU A 35 0.57 19.86 -24.58
C LEU A 35 -0.51 19.65 -25.63
N ILE A 36 -1.15 18.47 -25.67
CA ILE A 36 -2.25 18.18 -26.58
C ILE A 36 -3.44 19.12 -26.35
N GLU A 37 -3.82 19.36 -25.10
CA GLU A 37 -4.90 20.29 -24.76
C GLU A 37 -4.60 21.71 -25.23
N LEU A 38 -3.37 22.18 -25.03
CA LEU A 38 -2.93 23.50 -25.52
C LEU A 38 -2.94 23.57 -27.05
N CYS A 39 -2.44 22.54 -27.74
CA CYS A 39 -2.49 22.47 -29.20
C CYS A 39 -3.93 22.47 -29.73
N ARG A 40 -4.85 21.71 -29.12
CA ARG A 40 -6.27 21.70 -29.48
C ARG A 40 -6.95 23.04 -29.21
N SER A 41 -6.66 23.66 -28.06
CA SER A 41 -7.16 25.00 -27.76
C SER A 41 -6.66 26.03 -28.76
N GLN A 42 -5.41 25.91 -29.21
CA GLN A 42 -4.85 26.79 -30.23
C GLN A 42 -5.55 26.58 -31.58
N LEU A 43 -5.76 25.33 -32.02
CA LEU A 43 -6.53 25.03 -33.23
C LEU A 43 -7.95 25.60 -33.18
N HIS A 44 -8.62 25.46 -32.04
CA HIS A 44 -9.95 26.04 -31.84
C HIS A 44 -9.97 27.57 -32.05
N ILE A 45 -8.97 28.29 -31.53
CA ILE A 45 -8.83 29.74 -31.75
C ILE A 45 -8.58 30.06 -33.24
N LEU A 46 -7.74 29.26 -33.91
CA LEU A 46 -7.37 29.52 -35.30
C LEU A 46 -8.50 29.20 -36.29
N GLN A 47 -9.26 28.11 -36.06
CA GLN A 47 -10.21 27.55 -37.03
C GLN A 47 -11.68 27.60 -36.60
N GLU A 48 -12.00 27.35 -35.32
CA GLU A 48 -13.36 26.98 -34.89
C GLU A 48 -13.89 27.77 -33.67
N SER A 49 -13.71 29.09 -33.61
CA SER A 49 -14.24 29.91 -32.50
C SER A 49 -15.66 30.43 -32.77
N ASP A 50 -16.55 30.32 -31.76
CA ASP A 50 -17.93 30.81 -31.79
C ASP A 50 -18.03 32.35 -31.99
N ASP A 51 -17.02 33.10 -31.51
CA ASP A 51 -16.93 34.55 -31.66
C ASP A 51 -16.23 34.98 -32.98
N GLY A 52 -15.91 34.01 -33.85
CA GLY A 52 -15.12 34.16 -35.06
C GLY A 52 -13.69 33.70 -34.86
N SER A 53 -13.28 32.68 -35.62
CA SER A 53 -11.89 32.20 -35.66
C SER A 53 -10.96 33.22 -36.30
N VAL A 54 -9.66 33.13 -36.01
CA VAL A 54 -8.64 34.01 -36.64
C VAL A 54 -8.73 33.95 -38.16
N GLU A 55 -8.92 32.75 -38.74
CA GLU A 55 -9.12 32.58 -40.17
C GLU A 55 -10.39 33.29 -40.67
N SER A 56 -11.51 33.19 -39.96
CA SER A 56 -12.76 33.85 -40.35
C SER A 56 -12.67 35.38 -40.31
N LEU A 57 -11.98 35.92 -39.30
CA LEU A 57 -11.76 37.36 -39.13
C LEU A 57 -10.81 37.91 -40.20
N LEU A 58 -9.75 37.17 -40.54
CA LEU A 58 -8.86 37.51 -41.64
C LEU A 58 -9.59 37.51 -42.99
N ASN A 59 -10.40 36.49 -43.27
CA ASN A 59 -11.22 36.44 -44.48
C ASN A 59 -12.18 37.63 -44.59
N THR A 60 -12.83 37.99 -43.47
CA THR A 60 -13.71 39.17 -43.41
C THR A 60 -12.93 40.47 -43.66
N SER A 61 -11.75 40.60 -43.05
CA SER A 61 -10.87 41.76 -43.23
C SER A 61 -10.32 41.88 -44.65
N ILE A 62 -10.01 40.76 -45.31
CA ILE A 62 -9.59 40.72 -46.72
C ILE A 62 -10.73 41.19 -47.63
N SER A 63 -11.95 40.69 -47.43
CA SER A 63 -13.12 41.10 -48.22
C SER A 63 -13.38 42.60 -48.09
N GLN A 64 -13.34 43.15 -46.88
CA GLN A 64 -13.49 44.59 -46.65
C GLN A 64 -12.30 45.40 -47.21
N GLY A 65 -11.08 44.86 -47.14
CA GLY A 65 -9.89 45.45 -47.70
C GLY A 65 -9.94 45.57 -49.23
N GLN A 66 -10.51 44.58 -49.92
CA GLN A 66 -10.74 44.62 -51.37
C GLN A 66 -11.74 45.73 -51.74
N ASP A 67 -12.79 45.92 -50.93
CA ASP A 67 -13.70 47.06 -51.13
C ASP A 67 -12.97 48.40 -50.97
N LEU A 68 -12.05 48.51 -50.00
CA LEU A 68 -11.21 49.70 -49.81
C LEU A 68 -10.24 49.95 -50.97
N GLU A 69 -9.64 48.89 -51.53
CA GLU A 69 -8.76 48.99 -52.71
C GLU A 69 -9.48 49.55 -53.93
N ASN A 70 -10.79 49.27 -54.08
CA ASN A 70 -11.61 49.87 -55.13
C ASN A 70 -11.79 51.40 -54.97
N TYR A 71 -11.68 51.92 -53.74
CA TYR A 71 -11.70 53.36 -53.47
C TYR A 71 -10.33 54.01 -53.61
N ASP A 72 -9.28 53.35 -53.14
CA ASP A 72 -7.90 53.83 -53.22
C ASP A 72 -6.92 52.66 -53.54
N PRO A 73 -6.37 52.61 -54.77
CA PRO A 73 -5.42 51.58 -55.16
C PRO A 73 -4.15 51.50 -54.32
N GLU A 74 -3.76 52.56 -53.57
CA GLU A 74 -2.61 52.49 -52.66
C GLU A 74 -2.82 51.47 -51.52
N LEU A 75 -4.07 51.10 -51.23
CA LEU A 75 -4.42 50.12 -50.19
C LEU A 75 -4.25 48.66 -50.61
N GLY A 76 -3.97 48.37 -51.89
CA GLY A 76 -3.80 46.99 -52.38
C GLY A 76 -2.68 46.22 -51.66
N ASN A 77 -1.63 46.91 -51.21
CA ASN A 77 -0.56 46.26 -50.43
C ASN A 77 -1.05 45.75 -49.07
N VAL A 78 -2.02 46.44 -48.44
CA VAL A 78 -2.62 45.99 -47.17
C VAL A 78 -3.39 44.68 -47.39
N VAL A 79 -4.15 44.58 -48.48
CA VAL A 79 -4.88 43.36 -48.86
C VAL A 79 -3.90 42.21 -49.13
N SER A 80 -2.80 42.47 -49.83
CA SER A 80 -1.74 41.46 -50.04
C SER A 80 -1.18 40.94 -48.73
N MET A 81 -0.82 41.83 -47.80
CA MET A 81 -0.29 41.44 -46.48
C MET A 81 -1.30 40.62 -45.67
N LEU A 82 -2.59 40.93 -45.76
CA LEU A 82 -3.64 40.16 -45.08
C LEU A 82 -3.82 38.76 -45.69
N ASN A 83 -3.71 38.63 -47.01
CA ASN A 83 -3.73 37.31 -47.67
C ASN A 83 -2.52 36.46 -47.27
N ASP A 84 -1.32 37.04 -47.22
CA ASP A 84 -0.13 36.34 -46.76
C ASP A 84 -0.28 35.88 -45.29
N ALA A 85 -0.86 36.73 -44.42
CA ALA A 85 -1.15 36.37 -43.04
C ALA A 85 -2.16 35.21 -42.95
N LEU A 86 -3.21 35.19 -43.78
CA LEU A 86 -4.18 34.10 -43.83
C LEU A 86 -3.51 32.77 -44.21
N ILE A 87 -2.64 32.78 -45.22
CA ILE A 87 -1.88 31.59 -45.62
C ILE A 87 -1.03 31.07 -44.46
N GLN A 88 -0.31 31.96 -43.77
CA GLN A 88 0.53 31.58 -42.62
C GLN A 88 -0.27 31.01 -41.45
N VAL A 89 -1.47 31.54 -41.20
CA VAL A 89 -2.38 30.99 -40.18
C VAL A 89 -2.83 29.58 -40.57
N GLN A 90 -3.26 29.36 -41.82
CA GLN A 90 -3.69 28.05 -42.31
C GLN A 90 -2.57 27.00 -42.28
N GLU A 91 -1.34 27.40 -42.64
CA GLU A 91 -0.17 26.53 -42.56
C GLU A 91 0.16 26.16 -41.10
N SER A 92 0.09 27.13 -40.19
CA SER A 92 0.30 26.91 -38.75
C SER A 92 -0.75 25.95 -38.17
N SER A 93 -2.03 26.12 -38.52
CA SER A 93 -3.11 25.20 -38.15
C SER A 93 -2.82 23.78 -38.67
N SER A 94 -2.48 23.66 -39.95
CA SER A 94 -2.15 22.38 -40.57
C SER A 94 -0.93 21.69 -39.93
N GLU A 95 0.07 22.46 -39.49
CA GLU A 95 1.24 21.93 -38.79
C GLU A 95 0.90 21.44 -37.38
N LEU A 96 0.04 22.17 -36.65
CA LEU A 96 -0.48 21.74 -35.35
C LEU A 96 -1.31 20.45 -35.45
N GLU A 97 -2.18 20.32 -36.46
CA GLU A 97 -2.94 19.09 -36.72
C GLU A 97 -2.01 17.90 -36.97
N ARG A 98 -1.02 18.05 -37.87
CA ARG A 98 -0.03 16.99 -38.13
C ARG A 98 0.77 16.62 -36.88
N TYR A 99 1.11 17.61 -36.06
CA TYR A 99 1.81 17.38 -34.80
C TYR A 99 0.96 16.56 -33.82
N LEU A 100 -0.33 16.88 -33.71
CA LEU A 100 -1.30 16.13 -32.90
C LEU A 100 -1.52 14.71 -33.42
N ASP A 101 -1.59 14.52 -34.74
CA ASP A 101 -1.73 13.19 -35.35
C ASP A 101 -0.51 12.30 -35.09
N GLY A 102 0.68 12.90 -34.95
CA GLY A 102 1.91 12.20 -34.60
C GLY A 102 2.06 11.87 -33.11
N LEU A 103 1.20 12.42 -32.25
CA LEU A 103 1.18 12.16 -30.81
C LEU A 103 0.34 10.91 -30.52
N GLU A 104 0.98 9.75 -30.51
CA GLU A 104 0.38 8.53 -29.97
C GLU A 104 0.34 8.62 -28.44
N LEU A 105 -0.83 8.96 -27.90
CA LEU A 105 -1.11 8.91 -26.48
C LEU A 105 -2.23 7.90 -26.27
N ASP A 106 -1.98 6.88 -25.46
CA ASP A 106 -2.99 5.89 -25.08
C ASP A 106 -3.78 6.43 -23.86
N PRO A 107 -5.02 6.90 -24.05
CA PRO A 107 -5.80 7.50 -22.97
C PRO A 107 -6.24 6.45 -21.94
N GLU A 108 -6.44 5.20 -22.37
CA GLU A 108 -6.81 4.10 -21.47
C GLU A 108 -5.64 3.79 -20.54
N TYR A 109 -4.43 3.75 -21.08
CA TYR A 109 -3.22 3.56 -20.30
C TYR A 109 -3.00 4.68 -19.28
N PHE A 110 -3.13 5.94 -19.70
CA PHE A 110 -3.00 7.09 -18.79
C PHE A 110 -4.03 7.05 -17.66
N ALA A 111 -5.30 6.76 -17.97
CA ALA A 111 -6.35 6.63 -16.97
C ALA A 111 -6.10 5.47 -16.00
N HIS A 112 -5.60 4.33 -16.49
CA HIS A 112 -5.19 3.20 -15.65
C HIS A 112 -4.07 3.60 -14.68
N LEU A 113 -3.08 4.34 -15.17
CA LEU A 113 -1.96 4.82 -14.37
C LEU A 113 -2.41 5.81 -13.28
N GLU A 114 -3.32 6.74 -13.60
CA GLU A 114 -3.95 7.64 -12.62
C GLU A 114 -4.71 6.87 -11.53
N GLN A 115 -5.49 5.86 -11.92
CA GLN A 115 -6.21 5.02 -10.96
C GLN A 115 -5.24 4.27 -10.04
N ARG A 116 -4.15 3.72 -10.59
CA ARG A 116 -3.12 3.02 -9.83
C ARG A 116 -2.44 3.94 -8.82
N ILE A 117 -2.04 5.15 -9.23
CA ILE A 117 -1.43 6.16 -8.36
C ILE A 117 -2.40 6.63 -7.28
N SER A 118 -3.66 6.91 -7.65
CA SER A 118 -4.69 7.35 -6.71
C SER A 118 -4.93 6.30 -5.62
N LYS A 119 -5.02 5.02 -6.00
CA LYS A 119 -5.17 3.91 -5.05
C LYS A 119 -3.94 3.77 -4.14
N ALA A 120 -2.72 3.87 -4.69
CA ALA A 120 -1.49 3.88 -3.89
C ALA A 120 -1.50 5.02 -2.85
N MET A 121 -1.87 6.23 -3.26
CA MET A 121 -1.94 7.40 -2.38
C MET A 121 -3.05 7.31 -1.32
N GLN A 122 -4.18 6.68 -1.64
CA GLN A 122 -5.22 6.41 -0.65
C GLN A 122 -4.73 5.45 0.44
N LEU A 123 -4.07 4.35 0.04
CA LEU A 123 -3.50 3.37 0.96
C LEU A 123 -2.38 4.00 1.80
N ALA A 124 -1.44 4.71 1.17
CA ALA A 124 -0.37 5.42 1.85
C ALA A 124 -0.91 6.37 2.94
N ARG A 125 -1.96 7.15 2.63
CA ARG A 125 -2.63 8.02 3.63
C ARG A 125 -3.29 7.23 4.76
N LYS A 126 -3.96 6.12 4.45
CA LYS A 126 -4.60 5.25 5.47
C LYS A 126 -3.57 4.68 6.44
N HIS A 127 -2.38 4.36 5.95
CA HIS A 127 -1.27 3.81 6.73
C HIS A 127 -0.28 4.86 7.25
N GLN A 128 -0.51 6.15 6.97
CA GLN A 128 0.33 7.28 7.38
C GLN A 128 1.79 7.16 6.91
N VAL A 129 1.99 6.60 5.72
CA VAL A 129 3.30 6.47 5.05
C VAL A 129 3.31 7.24 3.74
N SER A 130 4.48 7.50 3.18
CA SER A 130 4.58 8.00 1.81
C SER A 130 4.27 6.89 0.80
N GLY A 131 3.99 7.27 -0.46
CA GLY A 131 3.76 6.29 -1.54
C GLY A 131 4.98 5.41 -1.81
N GLU A 132 6.17 6.00 -1.75
CA GLU A 132 7.46 5.31 -1.92
C GLU A 132 7.69 4.26 -0.83
N GLU A 133 7.27 4.56 0.40
CA GLU A 133 7.41 3.66 1.55
C GLU A 133 6.30 2.61 1.65
N LEU A 134 5.26 2.68 0.80
CA LEU A 134 4.10 1.78 0.91
C LEU A 134 4.50 0.31 0.80
N TYR A 135 5.43 0.00 -0.11
CA TYR A 135 5.94 -1.37 -0.27
C TYR A 135 6.71 -1.85 0.97
N SER A 136 7.66 -1.04 1.48
CA SER A 136 8.47 -1.42 2.63
C SER A 136 7.63 -1.54 3.90
N TYR A 137 6.62 -0.68 4.04
CA TYR A 137 5.64 -0.77 5.10
C TYR A 137 4.79 -2.05 5.00
N HIS A 138 4.33 -2.42 3.80
CA HIS A 138 3.64 -3.69 3.58
C HIS A 138 4.49 -4.90 4.01
N GLN A 139 5.79 -4.92 3.67
CA GLN A 139 6.70 -5.98 4.11
C GLN A 139 6.86 -6.04 5.63
N THR A 140 6.88 -4.88 6.29
CA THR A 140 6.94 -4.81 7.76
C THR A 140 5.69 -5.42 8.39
N LEU A 141 4.49 -5.11 7.88
CA LEU A 141 3.25 -5.66 8.39
C LEU A 141 3.13 -7.18 8.16
N LEU A 142 3.63 -7.67 7.02
CA LEU A 142 3.68 -9.11 6.74
C LEU A 142 4.57 -9.85 7.77
N ALA A 143 5.75 -9.30 8.05
CA ALA A 143 6.67 -9.87 9.05
C ALA A 143 6.08 -9.84 10.47
N GLU A 144 5.41 -8.73 10.85
CA GLU A 144 4.74 -8.62 12.15
C GLU A 144 3.58 -9.62 12.29
N LEU A 145 2.82 -9.85 11.21
CA LEU A 145 1.74 -10.83 11.20
C LEU A 145 2.27 -12.27 11.32
N GLU A 146 3.38 -12.57 10.67
CA GLU A 146 4.05 -13.88 10.76
C GLU A 146 4.60 -14.14 12.16
N ASP A 147 5.23 -13.13 12.79
CA ASP A 147 5.77 -13.23 14.15
C ASP A 147 4.67 -13.52 15.18
N LEU A 148 3.54 -12.81 15.09
CA LEU A 148 2.35 -13.04 15.93
C LEU A 148 1.78 -14.45 15.76
N GLY A 149 1.72 -14.96 14.53
CA GLY A 149 1.26 -16.32 14.27
C GLY A 149 2.18 -17.37 14.90
N SER A 150 3.50 -17.16 14.82
CA SER A 150 4.48 -18.07 15.42
C SER A 150 4.45 -18.04 16.96
N ASP A 151 4.12 -16.91 17.58
CA ASP A 151 4.06 -16.78 19.03
C ASP A 151 2.87 -17.52 19.66
N ASP A 152 1.74 -17.59 18.97
CA ASP A 152 0.60 -18.40 19.42
C ASP A 152 0.94 -19.91 19.41
N ASP A 153 1.65 -20.38 18.38
CA ASP A 153 2.12 -21.77 18.31
C ASP A 153 3.11 -22.09 19.46
N LYS A 154 4.08 -21.19 19.71
CA LYS A 154 5.03 -21.34 20.84
C LYS A 154 4.33 -21.37 22.19
N LEU A 155 3.28 -20.58 22.37
CA LEU A 155 2.52 -20.53 23.62
C LEU A 155 1.81 -21.86 23.89
N ASP A 156 1.24 -22.48 22.86
CA ASP A 156 0.61 -23.79 22.99
C ASP A 156 1.62 -24.92 23.24
N ASP A 157 2.80 -24.87 22.62
CA ASP A 157 3.91 -25.78 22.92
C ASP A 157 4.35 -25.67 24.40
N ILE A 158 4.56 -24.45 24.91
CA ILE A 158 4.94 -24.22 26.31
C ILE A 158 3.86 -24.73 27.29
N LYS A 159 2.57 -24.58 26.96
CA LYS A 159 1.49 -25.15 27.79
C LYS A 159 1.55 -26.67 27.83
N GLN A 160 1.85 -27.33 26.72
CA GLN A 160 2.00 -28.78 26.66
C GLN A 160 3.21 -29.24 27.48
N GLU A 161 4.36 -28.56 27.35
CA GLU A 161 5.56 -28.85 28.15
C GLU A 161 5.33 -28.64 29.65
N LEU A 162 4.62 -27.57 30.03
CA LEU A 162 4.25 -27.29 31.41
C LEU A 162 3.37 -28.40 31.98
N GLN A 163 2.36 -28.85 31.22
CA GLN A 163 1.46 -29.91 31.65
C GLN A 163 2.22 -31.24 31.80
N ALA A 164 3.07 -31.59 30.82
CA ALA A 164 3.91 -32.79 30.89
C ALA A 164 4.87 -32.77 32.09
N SER A 165 5.53 -31.63 32.33
CA SER A 165 6.42 -31.43 33.47
C SER A 165 5.69 -31.53 34.80
N ARG A 166 4.47 -30.96 34.88
CA ARG A 166 3.61 -31.05 36.06
C ARG A 166 3.19 -32.49 36.35
N ASP A 167 2.81 -33.25 35.33
CA ASP A 167 2.41 -34.64 35.47
C ASP A 167 3.58 -35.53 35.91
N ALA A 168 4.76 -35.31 35.32
CA ALA A 168 5.99 -35.97 35.75
C ALA A 168 6.34 -35.63 37.21
N TYR A 169 6.29 -34.36 37.59
CA TYR A 169 6.49 -33.90 38.96
C TYR A 169 5.53 -34.61 39.94
N LEU A 170 4.23 -34.62 39.63
CA LEU A 170 3.23 -35.27 40.47
C LEU A 170 3.46 -36.78 40.58
N GLN A 171 3.87 -37.44 39.50
CA GLN A 171 4.20 -38.86 39.52
C GLN A 171 5.39 -39.16 40.45
N HIS A 172 6.48 -38.39 40.33
CA HIS A 172 7.65 -38.54 41.18
C HIS A 172 7.35 -38.19 42.64
N ALA A 173 6.61 -37.12 42.89
CA ALA A 173 6.18 -36.71 44.22
C ALA A 173 5.31 -37.77 44.90
N LYS A 174 4.37 -38.38 44.17
CA LYS A 174 3.56 -39.51 44.67
C LYS A 174 4.42 -40.73 45.02
N LYS A 175 5.35 -41.12 44.14
CA LYS A 175 6.28 -42.25 44.39
C LYS A 175 7.11 -41.99 45.65
N LEU A 176 7.65 -40.78 45.80
CA LEU A 176 8.43 -40.39 46.98
C LEU A 176 7.58 -40.40 48.25
N SER A 177 6.36 -39.84 48.20
CA SER A 177 5.45 -39.82 49.34
C SER A 177 5.04 -41.22 49.80
N GLN A 178 4.75 -42.12 48.85
CA GLN A 178 4.47 -43.53 49.14
C GLN A 178 5.68 -44.23 49.80
N SER A 179 6.89 -43.99 49.28
CA SER A 179 8.12 -44.50 49.87
C SER A 179 8.32 -44.00 51.31
N ARG A 180 8.19 -42.68 51.53
CA ARG A 180 8.28 -42.07 52.87
C ARG A 180 7.24 -42.63 53.84
N SER A 181 6.00 -42.79 53.38
CA SER A 181 4.91 -43.36 54.18
C SER A 181 5.18 -44.82 54.58
N ARG A 182 5.79 -45.60 53.68
CA ARG A 182 6.18 -46.99 53.96
C ARG A 182 7.27 -47.05 55.04
N TYR A 183 8.35 -46.28 54.87
CA TYR A 183 9.46 -46.28 55.81
C TYR A 183 9.11 -45.60 57.15
N ALA A 184 8.20 -44.63 57.15
CA ALA A 184 7.65 -44.06 58.39
C ALA A 184 6.99 -45.14 59.26
N LYS A 185 6.13 -46.00 58.67
CA LYS A 185 5.50 -47.11 59.40
C LYS A 185 6.49 -48.14 59.90
N GLU A 186 7.58 -48.36 59.16
CA GLU A 186 8.64 -49.28 59.58
C GLU A 186 9.42 -48.72 60.77
N LEU A 187 9.82 -47.45 60.69
CA LEU A 187 10.51 -46.74 61.76
C LEU A 187 9.63 -46.62 63.02
N ASP A 188 8.33 -46.34 62.86
CA ASP A 188 7.36 -46.30 63.96
C ASP A 188 7.39 -47.56 64.81
N LYS A 189 7.43 -48.73 64.16
CA LYS A 189 7.48 -50.03 64.82
C LYS A 189 8.81 -50.24 65.53
N GLN A 190 9.92 -49.94 64.86
CA GLN A 190 11.26 -50.10 65.43
C GLN A 190 11.43 -49.22 66.68
N VAL A 191 11.05 -47.94 66.60
CA VAL A 191 11.14 -47.00 67.73
C VAL A 191 10.20 -47.39 68.86
N THR A 192 8.95 -47.79 68.55
CA THR A 192 8.00 -48.28 69.58
C THR A 192 8.55 -49.51 70.30
N HIS A 193 9.20 -50.43 69.58
CA HIS A 193 9.83 -51.60 70.17
C HIS A 193 10.95 -51.20 71.14
N SER A 194 11.87 -50.32 70.73
CA SER A 194 12.93 -49.82 71.61
C SER A 194 12.39 -49.07 72.84
N ILE A 195 11.28 -48.32 72.70
CA ILE A 195 10.60 -47.67 73.84
C ILE A 195 10.06 -48.70 74.84
N HIS A 196 9.52 -49.83 74.36
CA HIS A 196 9.05 -50.89 75.23
C HIS A 196 10.20 -51.56 76.02
N GLU A 197 11.37 -51.75 75.40
CA GLU A 197 12.56 -52.27 76.08
C GLU A 197 13.08 -51.34 77.18
N LEU A 198 12.79 -50.04 77.09
CA LEU A 198 13.16 -49.01 78.07
C LEU A 198 12.13 -48.84 79.22
N ASN A 199 11.42 -49.91 79.61
CA ASN A 199 10.41 -49.92 80.69
C ASN A 199 9.16 -49.05 80.45
N MET A 200 8.82 -48.73 79.19
CA MET A 200 7.57 -48.00 78.84
C MET A 200 6.62 -48.85 77.98
N PRO A 201 6.02 -49.94 78.53
CA PRO A 201 5.30 -50.97 77.75
C PRO A 201 3.99 -50.52 77.09
N LYS A 202 3.52 -49.29 77.36
CA LYS A 202 2.30 -48.71 76.76
C LYS A 202 2.58 -47.54 75.82
N GLY A 203 3.84 -47.13 75.65
CA GLY A 203 4.21 -46.03 74.77
C GLY A 203 4.02 -46.40 73.30
N LYS A 204 3.52 -45.48 72.47
CA LYS A 204 3.42 -45.67 71.01
C LYS A 204 4.03 -44.47 70.32
N PHE A 205 4.90 -44.72 69.35
CA PHE A 205 5.48 -43.71 68.50
C PHE A 205 4.83 -43.76 67.10
N ASN A 206 4.51 -42.60 66.52
CA ASN A 206 3.88 -42.50 65.21
C ASN A 206 4.44 -41.33 64.40
N ILE A 207 4.73 -41.59 63.13
CA ILE A 207 5.15 -40.59 62.15
C ILE A 207 4.03 -40.42 61.11
N ALA A 208 3.50 -39.21 61.02
CA ALA A 208 2.55 -38.81 60.00
C ALA A 208 3.27 -38.23 58.77
N VAL A 209 3.01 -38.81 57.60
CA VAL A 209 3.47 -38.27 56.30
C VAL A 209 2.25 -37.72 55.58
N ASN A 210 2.23 -36.41 55.38
CA ASN A 210 1.16 -35.73 54.66
C ASN A 210 1.60 -35.41 53.23
N PHE A 211 0.72 -35.70 52.26
CA PHE A 211 0.88 -35.30 50.87
C PHE A 211 -0.16 -34.22 50.58
N ASN A 212 0.29 -32.99 50.43
CA ASN A 212 -0.55 -31.88 49.94
C ASN A 212 -0.38 -31.77 48.44
#